data_AF-A0A957YXX3-F1
#
_entry.id   AF-A0A957YXX3-F1
#
_cell.length_a   1.000
_cell.length_b   1.000
_cell.length_c   1.000
_cell.angle_alpha   90.00
_cell.angle_beta   90.00
_cell.angle_gamma   90.00
#
_symmetry.space_group_name_H-M   'P 1'
#
loop_
_entity.id
_entity.type
_entity.pdbx_description
1 polymer ?
#
loop_
_entity_poly.entity_id
_entity_poly.type
_entity_poly.pdbx_seq_one_letter_code
_entity_poly.pdbx_strand_id
1 'polypeptide(L)'
;MAITRTRVADDTWVFTSELYVEVNAGLVVTPEGGILIDTLPFPSETEQIIEFVDRVCPQGIRYLVNTISHADHVYGSCFFPEAELVAHERCREMLAEHGEQALSDAKEHMPELRNVEIRLPKLVFNEGMVLRLGGKTVHLIHSPGPSPELCAVHVREDKV
;
A
#
# COMPACT_ATOMS: atom_id res chain seq x y z
N MET A 1 5.53 18.49 -8.16
CA MET A 1 4.47 17.55 -7.71
C MET A 1 5.05 16.81 -6.53
N ALA A 2 4.28 16.27 -5.58
CA ALA A 2 4.91 15.52 -4.48
C ALA A 2 5.21 14.07 -4.88
N ILE A 3 4.51 13.56 -5.88
CA ILE A 3 4.69 12.21 -6.42
C ILE A 3 5.01 12.25 -7.92
N THR A 4 5.99 11.45 -8.33
CA THR A 4 6.18 11.07 -9.72
C THR A 4 5.32 9.84 -10.04
N ARG A 5 4.69 9.82 -11.21
CA ARG A 5 3.82 8.73 -11.68
C ARG A 5 4.41 8.08 -12.91
N THR A 6 4.68 6.78 -12.83
CA THR A 6 5.25 6.00 -13.93
C THR A 6 4.29 4.88 -14.31
N ARG A 7 3.87 4.84 -15.58
CA ARG A 7 3.12 3.70 -16.13
C ARG A 7 4.11 2.60 -16.48
N VAL A 8 4.09 1.48 -15.76
CA VAL A 8 5.03 0.36 -15.94
C VAL A 8 4.45 -0.78 -16.79
N ALA A 9 3.12 -0.87 -16.86
CA ALA A 9 2.39 -1.70 -17.82
C ALA A 9 1.07 -1.01 -18.21
N ASP A 10 0.22 -1.67 -19.00
CA ASP A 10 -0.97 -1.01 -19.54
C ASP A 10 -1.91 -0.47 -18.46
N ASP A 11 -2.07 -1.19 -17.37
CA ASP A 11 -2.97 -0.87 -16.26
C ASP A 11 -2.25 -0.91 -14.90
N THR A 12 -0.91 -0.96 -14.92
CA THR A 12 -0.08 -0.94 -13.71
C THR A 12 0.78 0.32 -13.65
N TRP A 13 0.73 0.98 -12.49
CA TRP A 13 1.39 2.26 -12.20
C TRP A 13 2.27 2.14 -10.97
N VAL A 14 3.35 2.91 -10.96
CA VAL A 14 4.20 3.15 -9.78
C VAL A 14 4.15 4.63 -9.44
N PHE A 15 3.96 4.93 -8.16
CA PHE A 15 4.09 6.26 -7.56
C PHE A 15 5.39 6.30 -6.79
N THR A 16 6.24 7.28 -7.08
CA THR A 16 7.51 7.49 -6.38
C THR A 16 7.43 8.78 -5.59
N SER A 17 7.74 8.72 -4.30
CA SER A 17 7.82 9.91 -3.45
C SER A 17 8.98 10.82 -3.90
N GLU A 18 8.69 12.09 -4.13
CA GLU A 18 9.72 13.13 -4.33
C GLU A 18 10.14 13.78 -3.00
N LEU A 19 9.47 13.42 -1.90
CA LEU A 19 9.68 14.00 -0.58
C LEU A 19 10.51 13.09 0.35
N TYR A 20 10.53 11.78 0.11
CA TYR A 20 11.16 10.81 1.00
C TYR A 20 11.81 9.64 0.26
N VAL A 21 13.14 9.67 0.16
CA VAL A 21 14.04 8.54 -0.19
C VAL A 21 13.57 7.69 -1.39
N GLU A 22 12.83 8.28 -2.33
CA GLU A 22 12.29 7.59 -3.53
C GLU A 22 11.52 6.29 -3.21
N VAL A 23 10.82 6.23 -2.06
CA VAL A 23 9.94 5.10 -1.73
C VAL A 23 8.80 5.02 -2.74
N ASN A 24 8.35 3.79 -3.02
CA ASN A 24 7.36 3.52 -4.05
C ASN A 24 6.05 2.95 -3.47
N ALA A 25 4.94 3.31 -4.12
CA ALA A 25 3.66 2.62 -4.04
C ALA A 25 3.26 2.17 -5.46
N GLY A 26 2.39 1.17 -5.56
CA GLY A 26 1.92 0.62 -6.84
C GLY A 26 0.41 0.61 -6.96
N LEU A 27 -0.12 0.65 -8.18
CA LEU A 27 -1.55 0.49 -8.46
C LEU A 27 -1.75 -0.39 -9.68
N VAL A 28 -2.55 -1.45 -9.52
CA VAL A 28 -3.07 -2.26 -10.62
C VAL A 28 -4.54 -1.93 -10.80
N VAL A 29 -4.90 -1.39 -11.96
CA VAL A 29 -6.27 -1.02 -12.32
C VAL A 29 -6.95 -2.19 -13.03
N THR A 30 -8.18 -2.52 -12.65
CA THR A 30 -8.97 -3.56 -13.34
C THR A 30 -10.42 -3.11 -13.54
N PRO A 31 -11.20 -3.76 -14.42
CA PRO A 31 -12.63 -3.46 -14.58
C PRO A 31 -13.50 -3.67 -13.32
N GLU A 32 -13.00 -4.42 -12.32
CA GLU A 32 -13.73 -4.75 -11.08
C GLU A 32 -13.24 -3.95 -9.85
N GLY A 33 -12.24 -3.09 -10.04
CA GLY A 33 -11.61 -2.26 -9.02
C GLY A 33 -10.09 -2.36 -9.01
N GLY A 34 -9.47 -1.54 -8.18
CA GLY A 34 -8.01 -1.42 -8.08
C GLY A 34 -7.42 -2.32 -6.99
N ILE A 35 -6.17 -2.72 -7.20
CA ILE A 35 -5.28 -3.27 -6.16
C ILE A 35 -4.20 -2.23 -5.92
N LEU A 36 -4.24 -1.57 -4.76
CA LEU A 36 -3.22 -0.60 -4.35
C LEU A 36 -2.16 -1.34 -3.52
N ILE A 37 -0.90 -1.01 -3.73
CA ILE A 37 0.26 -1.58 -3.03
C ILE A 37 0.97 -0.43 -2.32
N ASP A 38 0.89 -0.40 -1.00
CA ASP A 38 1.39 0.66 -0.12
C ASP A 38 0.81 2.05 -0.42
N THR A 39 1.11 3.04 0.43
CA THR A 39 0.42 4.34 0.40
C THR A 39 1.29 5.58 0.42
N LEU A 40 2.63 5.42 0.32
CA LEU A 40 3.62 6.49 0.51
C LEU A 40 3.59 7.10 1.94
N PRO A 41 4.66 7.84 2.35
CA PRO A 41 4.82 8.28 3.74
C PRO A 41 3.91 9.41 4.19
N PHE A 42 3.57 10.33 3.29
CA PHE A 42 2.87 11.55 3.69
C PHE A 42 1.40 11.52 3.26
N PRO A 43 0.46 11.96 4.12
CA PRO A 43 -0.95 12.06 3.77
C PRO A 43 -1.20 12.86 2.47
N SER A 44 -0.41 13.90 2.22
CA SER A 44 -0.50 14.70 0.99
C SER A 44 -0.11 13.94 -0.28
N GLU A 45 0.74 12.91 -0.18
CA GLU A 45 1.07 11.99 -1.27
C GLU A 45 -0.02 10.95 -1.44
N THR A 46 -0.54 10.39 -0.34
CA THR A 46 -1.68 9.47 -0.38
C THR A 46 -2.93 10.12 -0.98
N GLU A 47 -3.20 11.39 -0.66
CA GLU A 47 -4.28 12.18 -1.26
C GLU A 47 -4.10 12.32 -2.78
N GLN A 48 -2.88 12.55 -3.27
CA GLN A 48 -2.60 12.59 -4.71
C GLN A 48 -2.78 11.21 -5.37
N ILE A 49 -2.50 10.11 -4.65
CA ILE A 49 -2.84 8.75 -5.11
C ILE A 49 -4.35 8.59 -5.21
N ILE A 50 -5.13 9.01 -4.20
CA ILE A 50 -6.61 8.95 -4.20
C ILE A 50 -7.17 9.73 -5.39
N GLU A 51 -6.73 10.98 -5.61
CA GLU A 51 -7.15 11.78 -6.77
C GLU A 51 -6.82 11.11 -8.10
N PHE A 52 -5.73 10.35 -8.17
CA PHE A 52 -5.39 9.58 -9.36
C PHE A 52 -6.30 8.38 -9.54
N VAL A 53 -6.51 7.61 -8.47
CA VAL A 53 -7.41 6.45 -8.43
C VAL A 53 -8.82 6.84 -8.87
N ASP A 54 -9.38 7.94 -8.35
CA ASP A 54 -10.73 8.41 -8.70
C ASP A 54 -10.90 8.67 -10.20
N ARG A 55 -9.81 9.06 -10.90
CA ARG A 55 -9.82 9.30 -12.35
C ARG A 55 -9.68 8.02 -13.17
N VAL A 56 -8.84 7.07 -12.74
CA VAL A 56 -8.47 5.90 -13.57
C VAL A 56 -9.18 4.61 -13.16
N CYS A 57 -9.73 4.54 -11.95
CA CYS A 57 -10.36 3.36 -11.37
C CYS A 57 -11.68 3.74 -10.68
N PRO A 58 -12.75 4.06 -11.44
CA PRO A 58 -14.01 4.55 -10.87
C PRO A 58 -14.74 3.54 -9.96
N GLN A 59 -14.34 2.28 -10.00
CA GLN A 59 -14.82 1.20 -9.12
C GLN A 59 -14.17 1.24 -7.73
N GLY A 60 -13.19 2.13 -7.52
CA GLY A 60 -12.43 2.27 -6.28
C GLY A 60 -11.40 1.18 -6.05
N ILE A 61 -10.73 1.23 -4.91
CA ILE A 61 -9.76 0.22 -4.47
C ILE A 61 -10.49 -0.93 -3.78
N ARG A 62 -10.28 -2.16 -4.26
CA ARG A 62 -10.82 -3.38 -3.66
C ARG A 62 -9.88 -3.96 -2.62
N TYR A 63 -8.59 -3.98 -2.94
CA TYR A 63 -7.55 -4.50 -2.06
C TYR A 63 -6.47 -3.43 -1.89
N LEU A 64 -6.08 -3.18 -0.64
CA LEU A 64 -4.87 -2.45 -0.31
C LEU A 64 -3.90 -3.46 0.30
N VAL A 65 -2.69 -3.56 -0.27
CA VAL A 65 -1.64 -4.47 0.20
C VAL A 65 -0.56 -3.66 0.89
N ASN A 66 -0.29 -3.95 2.17
CA ASN A 66 0.90 -3.44 2.84
C ASN A 66 2.02 -4.48 2.70
N THR A 67 3.10 -4.08 2.02
CA THR A 67 4.24 -4.97 1.76
C THR A 67 5.13 -5.16 2.98
N ILE A 68 5.12 -4.17 3.88
CA ILE A 68 5.93 -4.11 5.09
C ILE A 68 5.24 -3.21 6.14
N SER A 69 5.58 -3.34 7.43
CA SER A 69 4.96 -2.56 8.51
C SER A 69 5.53 -1.14 8.71
N HIS A 70 6.40 -0.67 7.81
CA HIS A 70 7.07 0.62 7.96
C HIS A 70 6.13 1.81 7.68
N ALA A 71 6.42 2.94 8.34
CA ALA A 71 5.61 4.15 8.29
C ALA A 71 5.32 4.64 6.85
N ASP A 72 6.35 4.61 6.01
CA ASP A 72 6.33 5.03 4.61
C ASP A 72 5.48 4.15 3.68
N HIS A 73 5.04 2.99 4.16
CA HIS A 73 4.18 2.08 3.44
C HIS A 73 2.74 2.07 3.98
N VAL A 74 2.56 2.25 5.30
CA VAL A 74 1.30 1.93 6.00
C VAL A 74 0.48 3.13 6.46
N TYR A 75 1.06 4.31 6.62
CA TYR A 75 0.36 5.45 7.25
C TYR A 75 -0.83 5.96 6.45
N GLY A 76 -0.81 5.85 5.12
CA GLY A 76 -1.96 6.21 4.30
C GLY A 76 -3.09 5.17 4.29
N SER A 77 -2.92 4.00 4.91
CA SER A 77 -3.90 2.91 4.90
C SER A 77 -5.26 3.29 5.49
N CYS A 78 -5.29 4.24 6.44
CA CYS A 78 -6.51 4.75 7.05
C CYS A 78 -7.40 5.55 6.08
N PHE A 79 -6.83 6.08 4.99
CA PHE A 79 -7.57 6.85 3.99
C PHE A 79 -8.32 5.98 2.97
N PHE A 80 -8.21 4.64 3.06
CA PHE A 80 -8.92 3.69 2.21
C PHE A 80 -9.86 2.77 3.02
N PRO A 81 -10.86 3.30 3.76
CA PRO A 81 -11.65 2.53 4.71
C PRO A 81 -12.42 1.35 4.08
N GLU A 82 -12.83 1.51 2.81
CA GLU A 82 -13.60 0.52 2.05
C GLU A 82 -12.75 -0.58 1.40
N ALA A 83 -11.43 -0.39 1.29
CA ALA A 83 -10.54 -1.39 0.70
C ALA A 83 -10.26 -2.51 1.70
N GLU A 84 -10.27 -3.78 1.28
CA GLU A 84 -9.82 -4.88 2.12
C GLU A 84 -8.29 -4.78 2.30
N LEU A 85 -7.85 -4.56 3.54
CA LEU A 85 -6.44 -4.38 3.86
C LEU A 85 -5.76 -5.74 4.07
N VAL A 86 -4.80 -6.03 3.20
CA VAL A 86 -4.08 -7.30 3.12
C VAL A 86 -2.62 -7.11 3.51
N ALA A 87 -2.08 -8.00 4.34
CA ALA A 87 -0.66 -8.02 4.65
C ALA A 87 -0.18 -9.42 5.05
N HIS A 88 1.14 -9.60 5.13
CA HIS A 88 1.71 -10.77 5.78
C HIS A 88 1.36 -10.79 7.29
N GLU A 89 1.20 -11.98 7.88
CA GLU A 89 0.82 -12.16 9.28
C GLU A 89 1.75 -11.40 10.24
N ARG A 90 3.07 -11.50 10.04
CA ARG A 90 4.07 -10.75 10.83
C ARG A 90 3.98 -9.24 10.67
N CYS A 91 3.57 -8.75 9.50
CA CYS A 91 3.39 -7.30 9.28
C CYS A 91 2.24 -6.80 10.15
N ARG A 92 1.15 -7.56 10.21
CA ARG A 92 0.04 -7.28 11.14
C ARG A 92 0.49 -7.34 12.61
N GLU A 93 1.27 -8.35 13.00
CA GLU A 93 1.80 -8.47 14.38
C GLU A 93 2.64 -7.26 14.76
N MET A 94 3.60 -6.86 13.91
CA MET A 94 4.46 -5.71 14.16
C MET A 94 3.69 -4.39 14.22
N LEU A 95 2.69 -4.19 13.34
CA LEU A 95 1.80 -3.03 13.42
C LEU A 95 0.99 -3.02 14.72
N ALA A 96 0.50 -4.18 15.18
CA ALA A 96 -0.25 -4.28 16.42
C ALA A 96 0.61 -4.05 17.66
N GLU A 97 1.89 -4.45 17.63
CA GLU A 97 2.81 -4.32 18.75
C GLU A 97 3.45 -2.92 18.84
N HIS A 98 3.81 -2.34 17.69
CA HIS A 98 4.64 -1.14 17.64
C HIS A 98 4.01 0.05 16.92
N GLY A 99 2.99 -0.18 16.08
CA GLY A 99 2.47 0.84 15.16
C GLY A 99 1.94 2.08 15.86
N GLU A 100 1.14 1.92 16.91
CA GLU A 100 0.53 3.04 17.63
C GLU A 100 1.57 3.93 18.32
N GLN A 101 2.57 3.32 18.97
CA GLN A 101 3.64 4.07 19.63
C GLN A 101 4.50 4.79 18.58
N ALA A 102 4.90 4.10 17.51
CA ALA A 102 5.71 4.69 16.44
C ALA A 102 4.98 5.87 15.76
N LEU A 103 3.67 5.75 15.53
CA LEU A 103 2.86 6.85 14.99
C LEU A 103 2.74 8.01 15.97
N SER A 104 2.56 7.73 17.26
CA SER A 104 2.52 8.77 18.30
C SER A 104 3.82 9.58 18.32
N ASP A 105 4.97 8.90 18.32
CA ASP A 105 6.29 9.54 18.32
C ASP A 105 6.54 10.36 17.04
N ALA A 106 6.09 9.84 15.88
CA ALA A 106 6.18 10.55 14.61
C ALA A 106 5.31 11.83 14.61
N LYS A 107 4.10 11.78 15.17
CA LYS A 107 3.20 12.93 15.27
C LYS A 107 3.76 14.08 16.12
N GLU A 108 4.67 13.81 17.06
CA GLU A 108 5.34 14.87 17.84
C GLU A 108 6.22 15.78 16.96
N HIS A 109 6.78 15.22 15.89
CA HIS A 109 7.74 15.90 15.02
C HIS A 109 7.17 16.27 13.66
N MET A 110 6.04 15.65 13.28
CA MET A 110 5.43 15.78 11.95
C MET A 110 3.93 16.12 12.07
N PRO A 111 3.57 17.41 12.19
CA PRO A 111 2.18 17.83 12.38
C PRO A 111 1.21 17.40 11.28
N GLU A 112 1.70 17.15 10.06
CA GLU A 112 0.88 16.65 8.95
C GLU A 112 0.30 15.26 9.21
N LEU A 113 0.95 14.45 10.06
CA LEU A 113 0.49 13.11 10.43
C LEU A 113 -0.68 13.13 11.41
N ARG A 114 -1.16 14.30 11.87
CA ARG A 114 -2.19 14.41 12.92
C ARG A 114 -3.44 13.56 12.66
N ASN A 115 -3.86 13.45 11.40
CA ASN A 115 -5.06 12.72 10.99
C ASN A 115 -4.79 11.26 10.58
N VAL A 116 -3.54 10.79 10.68
CA VAL A 116 -3.19 9.39 10.41
C VAL A 116 -3.61 8.53 11.60
N GLU A 117 -4.14 7.35 11.33
CA GLU A 117 -4.46 6.31 12.32
C GLU A 117 -3.88 4.98 11.85
N ILE A 118 -3.38 4.15 12.78
CA ILE A 118 -2.95 2.81 12.40
C ILE A 118 -4.17 1.96 12.06
N ARG A 119 -4.18 1.42 10.85
CA ARG A 119 -5.19 0.47 10.39
C ARG A 119 -4.58 -0.92 10.35
N LEU A 120 -5.06 -1.82 11.22
CA LEU A 120 -4.59 -3.19 11.24
C LEU A 120 -5.19 -4.02 10.09
N PRO A 121 -4.37 -4.77 9.32
CA PRO A 121 -4.85 -5.71 8.32
C PRO A 121 -5.75 -6.78 8.94
N LYS A 122 -6.86 -7.11 8.25
CA LYS A 122 -7.79 -8.17 8.68
C LYS A 122 -7.64 -9.42 7.82
N LEU A 123 -7.33 -9.26 6.53
CA LEU A 123 -6.97 -10.36 5.65
C LEU A 123 -5.45 -10.54 5.70
N VAL A 124 -4.99 -11.67 6.25
CA VAL A 124 -3.56 -11.97 6.36
C VAL A 124 -3.18 -13.26 5.66
N PHE A 125 -1.91 -13.36 5.28
CA PHE A 125 -1.32 -14.58 4.73
C PHE A 125 0.02 -14.88 5.41
N ASN A 126 0.45 -16.14 5.32
CA ASN A 126 1.73 -16.61 5.85
C ASN A 126 2.71 -16.83 4.67
N GLU A 127 2.75 -18.01 4.04
CA GLU A 127 3.67 -18.27 2.90
C GLU A 127 3.38 -17.43 1.63
N GLY A 128 2.10 -17.26 1.29
CA GLY A 128 1.69 -16.50 0.12
C GLY A 128 0.18 -16.46 -0.08
N MET A 129 -0.27 -15.58 -0.96
CA MET A 129 -1.67 -15.40 -1.32
C MET A 129 -1.81 -15.06 -2.81
N VAL A 130 -2.93 -15.43 -3.40
CA VAL A 130 -3.27 -15.03 -4.78
C VAL A 130 -4.55 -14.22 -4.76
N LEU A 131 -4.49 -12.99 -5.24
CA LEU A 131 -5.65 -12.15 -5.50
C LEU A 131 -6.01 -12.28 -6.98
N ARG A 132 -7.30 -12.50 -7.26
CA ARG A 132 -7.86 -12.45 -8.61
C ARG A 132 -8.92 -11.36 -8.66
N LEU A 133 -8.75 -10.42 -9.59
CA LEU A 133 -9.66 -9.30 -9.75
C LEU A 133 -9.67 -8.83 -11.21
N GLY A 134 -10.84 -8.75 -11.85
CA GLY A 134 -10.99 -8.15 -13.18
C GLY A 134 -10.04 -8.70 -14.25
N GLY A 135 -9.69 -9.99 -14.18
CA GLY A 135 -8.77 -10.66 -15.12
C GLY A 135 -7.28 -10.62 -14.75
N LYS A 136 -6.89 -9.92 -13.68
CA LYS A 136 -5.53 -9.93 -13.14
C LYS A 136 -5.34 -11.01 -12.09
N THR A 137 -4.14 -11.57 -12.06
CA THR A 137 -3.64 -12.49 -11.03
C THR A 137 -2.46 -11.81 -10.33
N VAL A 138 -2.67 -11.40 -9.08
CA VAL A 138 -1.64 -10.78 -8.25
C VAL A 138 -1.18 -11.78 -7.20
N HIS A 139 0.10 -12.13 -7.25
CA HIS A 139 0.75 -13.00 -6.28
C HIS A 139 1.35 -12.14 -5.16
N LEU A 140 0.95 -12.43 -3.93
CA LEU A 140 1.61 -11.93 -2.72
C LEU A 140 2.50 -13.06 -2.21
N ILE A 141 3.81 -12.79 -2.11
CA ILE A 141 4.82 -13.81 -1.83
C ILE A 141 5.58 -13.36 -0.59
N HIS A 142 5.57 -14.17 0.47
CA HIS A 142 6.44 -13.90 1.61
C HIS A 142 7.89 -13.96 1.14
N SER A 143 8.59 -12.83 1.27
CA SER A 143 9.94 -12.65 0.74
C SER A 143 10.77 -11.94 1.80
N PRO A 144 11.00 -12.59 2.96
CA PRO A 144 11.72 -11.98 4.06
C PRO A 144 13.12 -11.56 3.60
N GLY A 145 13.53 -10.37 4.02
CA GLY A 145 14.80 -9.76 3.61
C GLY A 145 15.32 -8.87 4.74
N PRO A 146 15.45 -7.54 4.51
CA PRO A 146 15.80 -6.60 5.58
C PRO A 146 14.86 -6.67 6.80
N SER A 147 13.58 -6.99 6.56
CA SER A 147 12.59 -7.24 7.61
C SER A 147 11.89 -8.59 7.41
N PRO A 148 11.57 -9.33 8.49
CA PRO A 148 11.02 -10.69 8.44
C PRO A 148 9.58 -10.79 7.92
N GLU A 149 8.87 -9.67 7.84
CA GLU A 149 7.48 -9.52 7.43
C GLU A 149 7.30 -9.11 5.96
N LEU A 150 8.39 -8.76 5.29
CA LEU A 150 8.38 -8.27 3.92
C LEU A 150 7.70 -9.26 2.97
N CYS A 151 6.83 -8.74 2.10
CA CYS A 151 6.29 -9.49 0.98
C CYS A 151 6.58 -8.80 -0.35
N ALA A 152 6.71 -9.61 -1.40
CA ALA A 152 6.78 -9.16 -2.78
C ALA A 152 5.41 -9.28 -3.43
N VAL A 153 5.12 -8.38 -4.37
CA VAL A 153 3.92 -8.39 -5.20
C VAL A 153 4.32 -8.63 -6.64
N HIS A 154 3.67 -9.59 -7.30
CA HIS A 154 3.89 -9.88 -8.72
C HIS A 154 2.56 -9.94 -9.48
N VAL A 155 2.43 -9.13 -10.52
CA VAL A 155 1.27 -9.04 -11.41
C VAL A 155 1.54 -9.92 -12.63
N ARG A 156 0.97 -11.12 -12.62
CA ARG A 156 1.34 -12.20 -13.55
C ARG A 156 1.17 -11.82 -15.02
N GLU A 157 0.06 -11.17 -15.36
CA GLU A 157 -0.26 -10.80 -16.74
C GLU A 157 0.66 -9.69 -17.27
N ASP A 158 1.16 -8.83 -16.40
CA ASP A 158 2.03 -7.71 -16.77
C ASP A 158 3.51 -8.08 -16.71
N LYS A 159 3.85 -9.16 -16.01
CA LYS A 159 5.23 -9.60 -15.73
C LYS A 159 6.03 -8.53 -14.98
N VAL A 160 5.35 -7.86 -14.05
CA VAL A 160 5.88 -6.81 -13.16
C VAL A 160 5.75 -7.25 -11.72
#